data_AF-A0A1G0GXD3-F1
#
_entry.id   AF-A0A1G0GXD3-F1
#
_cell.length_a   1.000
_cell.length_b   1.000
_cell.length_c   1.000
_cell.angle_alpha   90.00
_cell.angle_beta   90.00
_cell.angle_gamma   90.00
#
_symmetry.space_group_name_H-M   'P 1'
#
loop_
_entity.id
_entity.type
_entity.pdbx_description
1 polymer ?
#
loop_
_entity_poly.entity_id
_entity_poly.type
_entity_poly.pdbx_seq_one_letter_code
_entity_poly.pdbx_strand_id
1 'polypeptide(L)'
;MGVFRSVKNFAKDQVDAPTWLGLQTVSGSITKTVELGKRLFIPKKSTYTETFEEAKERLNLTDEDLQKRISQFKKIQYFFILFTLSTLAYAFFLFFKESFQNTISCLAISAISFSQFFRYNFWIFQIKKRKLGCTFQEWWEHFIKRTS
;
A
#
# COMPACT_ATOMS: atom_id res chain seq x y z
N MET A 1 51.84 -15.02 18.94
CA MET A 1 50.39 -15.23 19.16
C MET A 1 49.50 -14.40 18.21
N GLY A 2 49.78 -14.36 16.89
CA GLY A 2 49.00 -13.54 15.94
C GLY A 2 48.16 -14.37 14.95
N VAL A 3 48.73 -15.48 14.46
CA VAL A 3 48.14 -16.30 13.39
C VAL A 3 46.85 -16.99 13.82
N PHE A 4 46.79 -17.48 15.06
CA PHE A 4 45.61 -18.16 15.60
C PHE A 4 44.39 -17.23 15.74
N ARG A 5 44.61 -15.92 15.96
CA ARG A 5 43.53 -14.93 16.05
C ARG A 5 42.96 -14.60 14.66
N SER A 6 43.81 -14.51 13.63
CA SER A 6 43.34 -14.35 12.25
C SER A 6 42.50 -15.54 11.80
N VAL A 7 42.98 -16.77 12.01
CA VAL A 7 42.23 -17.99 11.60
C VAL A 7 40.88 -18.08 12.31
N LYS A 8 40.82 -17.72 13.60
CA LYS A 8 39.56 -17.67 14.36
C LYS A 8 38.57 -16.65 13.81
N ASN A 9 39.04 -15.49 13.35
CA ASN A 9 38.19 -14.46 12.76
C ASN A 9 37.67 -14.89 11.38
N PHE A 10 38.53 -15.47 10.52
CA PHE A 10 38.11 -16.01 9.22
C PHE A 10 37.08 -17.15 9.35
N ALA A 11 37.25 -18.05 10.33
CA ALA A 11 36.29 -19.13 10.57
C ALA A 11 34.94 -18.60 11.09
N LYS A 12 34.95 -17.51 11.86
CA LYS A 12 33.72 -16.88 12.37
C LYS A 12 32.94 -16.19 11.25
N ASP A 13 33.61 -15.44 10.38
CA ASP A 13 32.97 -14.76 9.25
C ASP A 13 32.36 -15.74 8.23
N GLN A 14 32.95 -16.93 8.08
CA GLN A 14 32.42 -18.00 7.21
C GLN A 14 31.19 -18.71 7.80
N VAL A 15 31.03 -18.73 9.14
CA VAL A 15 29.95 -19.46 9.85
C VAL A 15 28.82 -18.55 10.31
N ASP A 16 28.94 -17.23 10.12
CA ASP A 16 27.87 -16.26 10.41
C ASP A 16 26.70 -16.35 9.40
N ALA A 17 25.93 -17.43 9.46
CA ALA A 17 24.69 -17.69 8.72
C ALA A 17 23.69 -16.51 8.68
N PRO A 18 23.46 -15.72 9.75
CA PRO A 18 22.54 -14.58 9.67
C PRO A 18 23.05 -13.44 8.79
N THR A 19 24.38 -13.33 8.61
CA THR A 19 25.02 -12.35 7.72
C THR A 19 24.89 -12.76 6.26
N TRP A 20 25.10 -14.05 5.95
CA TRP A 20 24.90 -14.62 4.60
C TRP A 20 23.46 -14.50 4.10
N LEU A 21 22.50 -14.71 5.00
CA LEU A 21 21.07 -14.56 4.70
C LEU A 21 20.60 -13.09 4.66
N GLY A 22 21.49 -12.13 4.93
CA GLY A 22 21.16 -10.70 4.93
C GLY A 22 20.05 -10.33 5.91
N LEU A 23 19.84 -11.12 6.96
CA LEU A 23 18.70 -10.98 7.88
C LEU A 23 18.68 -9.61 8.58
N GLN A 24 19.85 -9.01 8.79
CA GLN A 24 19.98 -7.65 9.33
C GLN A 24 19.50 -6.57 8.34
N THR A 25 19.77 -6.74 7.04
CA THR A 25 19.30 -5.84 5.98
C THR A 25 17.80 -5.98 5.78
N VAL A 26 17.29 -7.21 5.82
CA VAL A 26 15.86 -7.51 5.72
C VAL A 26 15.09 -6.96 6.92
N SER A 27 15.55 -7.20 8.14
CA SER A 27 14.89 -6.68 9.35
C SER A 27 14.94 -5.16 9.42
N GLY A 28 16.06 -4.53 9.03
CA GLY A 28 16.18 -3.08 8.92
C GLY A 28 15.22 -2.49 7.88
N SER A 29 15.04 -3.14 6.73
CA SER A 29 14.14 -2.70 5.66
C SER A 29 12.66 -2.89 6.02
N ILE A 30 12.32 -4.00 6.70
CA ILE A 30 10.97 -4.24 7.22
C ILE A 30 10.63 -3.20 8.29
N THR A 31 11.55 -2.89 9.20
CA THR A 31 11.33 -1.90 10.27
C THR A 31 11.07 -0.51 9.68
N LYS A 32 11.85 -0.08 8.67
CA LYS A 32 11.62 1.19 7.96
C LYS A 32 10.29 1.21 7.23
N THR A 33 9.91 0.11 6.58
CA THR A 33 8.61 -0.01 5.89
C THR A 33 7.45 0.04 6.89
N VAL A 34 7.59 -0.61 8.04
CA VAL A 34 6.61 -0.56 9.14
C VAL A 34 6.52 0.84 9.75
N GLU A 35 7.63 1.55 9.88
CA GLU A 35 7.63 2.92 10.38
C GLU A 35 6.96 3.88 9.41
N LEU A 36 7.23 3.75 8.10
CA LEU A 36 6.49 4.48 7.06
C LEU A 36 5.01 4.12 7.08
N GLY A 37 4.67 2.83 7.23
CA GLY A 37 3.30 2.38 7.43
C GLY A 37 2.64 3.05 8.62
N LYS A 38 3.29 3.05 9.79
CA LYS A 38 2.78 3.73 11.00
C LYS A 38 2.58 5.23 10.78
N ARG A 39 3.47 5.91 10.05
CA ARG A 39 3.32 7.34 9.72
C ARG A 39 2.17 7.61 8.74
N LEU A 40 1.90 6.68 7.82
CA LEU A 40 0.81 6.79 6.85
C LEU A 40 -0.56 6.38 7.44
N PHE A 41 -0.58 5.42 8.36
CA PHE A 41 -1.80 4.84 8.96
C PHE A 41 -2.17 5.41 10.34
N ILE A 42 -1.28 6.13 11.02
CA ILE A 42 -1.63 6.95 12.18
C ILE A 42 -1.88 8.36 11.66
N PRO A 43 -3.10 8.70 11.23
CA PRO A 43 -3.41 10.08 10.88
C PRO A 43 -3.13 10.94 12.10
N LYS A 44 -2.32 11.99 11.94
CA LYS A 44 -2.23 13.10 12.89
C LYS A 44 -3.69 13.55 13.11
N LYS A 45 -4.26 13.28 14.29
CA LYS A 45 -5.63 13.71 14.61
C LYS A 45 -5.66 15.22 14.38
N SER A 46 -6.34 15.67 13.33
CA SER A 46 -6.53 17.08 13.08
C SER A 46 -7.43 17.60 14.20
N THR A 47 -6.94 18.60 14.94
CA THR A 47 -7.66 19.29 16.02
C THR A 47 -8.97 19.94 15.53
N TYR A 48 -9.21 19.99 14.22
CA TYR A 48 -10.45 20.45 13.61
C TYR A 48 -11.20 19.30 12.93
N THR A 49 -12.38 18.99 13.45
CA THR A 49 -13.49 18.35 12.73
C THR A 49 -14.19 19.43 11.89
N GLU A 50 -13.60 19.81 10.75
CA GLU A 50 -14.34 20.60 9.75
C GLU A 50 -15.44 19.71 9.16
N THR A 51 -16.67 20.21 9.20
CA THR A 51 -17.79 19.55 8.53
C THR A 51 -17.61 19.67 7.01
N PHE A 52 -18.17 18.72 6.25
CA PHE A 52 -18.04 18.71 4.78
C PHE A 52 -18.59 19.98 4.13
N GLU A 53 -19.52 20.67 4.80
CA GLU A 53 -20.08 21.94 4.34
C GLU A 53 -19.10 23.10 4.50
N GLU A 54 -18.40 23.22 5.64
CA GLU A 54 -17.35 24.22 5.85
C GLU A 54 -16.17 24.02 4.87
N ALA A 55 -15.80 22.76 4.59
CA ALA A 55 -14.75 22.46 3.61
C ALA A 55 -15.18 22.79 2.16
N LYS A 56 -16.48 22.62 1.84
CA LYS A 56 -17.06 22.94 0.54
C LYS A 56 -17.17 24.45 0.33
N GLU A 57 -17.53 25.18 1.38
CA GLU A 57 -17.59 26.64 1.41
C GLU A 57 -16.20 27.25 1.28
N ARG A 58 -15.19 26.73 2.01
CA ARG A 58 -13.79 27.17 1.89
C ARG A 58 -13.20 26.92 0.51
N LEU A 59 -13.51 25.78 -0.12
CA LEU A 59 -12.98 25.43 -1.44
C LEU A 59 -13.83 25.94 -2.62
N ASN A 60 -14.94 26.65 -2.38
CA ASN A 60 -15.89 27.08 -3.44
C ASN A 60 -16.27 25.95 -4.41
N LEU A 61 -16.49 24.74 -3.89
CA LEU A 61 -16.82 23.58 -4.73
C LEU A 61 -18.33 23.47 -4.95
N THR A 62 -18.78 23.67 -6.19
CA THR A 62 -20.16 23.37 -6.59
C THR A 62 -20.40 21.85 -6.58
N ASP A 63 -21.63 21.41 -6.27
CA ASP A 63 -21.98 19.98 -6.28
C ASP A 63 -21.71 19.30 -7.64
N GLU A 64 -21.76 20.08 -8.72
CA GLU A 64 -21.46 19.62 -10.09
C GLU A 64 -19.99 19.22 -10.26
N ASP A 65 -19.06 19.96 -9.66
CA ASP A 65 -17.63 19.66 -9.76
C ASP A 65 -17.25 18.45 -8.91
N LEU A 66 -17.94 18.22 -7.79
CA LEU A 66 -17.82 17.00 -6.99
C LEU A 66 -18.26 15.77 -7.79
N GLN A 67 -19.38 15.85 -8.51
CA GLN A 67 -19.85 14.75 -9.36
C GLN A 67 -18.89 14.47 -10.53
N LYS A 68 -18.35 15.52 -11.16
CA LYS A 68 -17.33 15.37 -12.21
C LYS A 68 -16.08 14.65 -11.66
N ARG A 69 -15.58 15.04 -10.48
CA ARG A 69 -14.43 14.37 -9.85
C ARG A 69 -14.71 12.91 -9.50
N ILE A 70 -15.91 12.58 -9.00
CA ILE A 70 -16.30 11.19 -8.76
C ILE A 70 -16.24 10.36 -10.05
N SER A 71 -16.74 10.91 -11.16
CA SER A 71 -16.72 10.20 -12.45
C SER A 71 -15.29 9.92 -12.94
N GLN A 72 -14.38 10.89 -12.75
CA GLN A 72 -12.96 10.74 -13.08
C GLN A 72 -12.29 9.70 -12.18
N PHE A 73 -12.51 9.77 -10.86
CA PHE A 73 -11.96 8.79 -9.93
C PHE A 73 -12.46 7.38 -10.21
N LYS A 74 -13.73 7.20 -10.62
CA LYS A 74 -14.23 5.89 -11.05
C LYS A 74 -13.48 5.35 -12.27
N LYS A 75 -13.21 6.19 -13.28
CA LYS A 75 -12.43 5.77 -14.46
C LYS A 75 -11.01 5.33 -14.07
N ILE A 76 -10.37 6.09 -13.20
CA ILE A 76 -9.03 5.76 -12.67
C ILE A 76 -9.06 4.47 -11.85
N GLN A 77 -10.08 4.29 -11.01
CA GLN A 77 -10.29 3.06 -10.25
C GLN A 77 -10.43 1.84 -11.17
N TYR A 78 -11.23 1.94 -12.23
CA TYR A 78 -11.38 0.86 -13.23
C TYR A 78 -10.06 0.57 -13.97
N PHE A 79 -9.27 1.60 -14.27
CA PHE A 79 -7.94 1.42 -14.86
C PHE A 79 -7.01 0.63 -13.92
N PHE A 80 -6.94 0.98 -12.65
CA PHE A 80 -6.07 0.30 -11.69
C PHE A 80 -6.50 -1.14 -11.39
N ILE A 81 -7.79 -1.44 -11.33
CA ILE A 81 -8.23 -2.84 -11.14
C ILE A 81 -7.94 -3.70 -12.37
N LEU A 82 -8.16 -3.17 -13.57
CA LEU A 82 -7.83 -3.88 -14.81
C LEU A 82 -6.32 -4.13 -14.90
N PHE A 83 -5.51 -3.11 -14.60
CA PHE A 83 -4.06 -3.23 -14.57
C PHE A 83 -3.57 -4.24 -13.52
N THR A 84 -4.20 -4.24 -12.34
CA THR A 84 -3.91 -5.22 -11.28
C THR A 84 -4.22 -6.64 -11.75
N LEU A 85 -5.37 -6.87 -12.39
CA LEU A 85 -5.73 -8.18 -12.92
C LEU A 85 -4.77 -8.64 -14.03
N SER A 86 -4.41 -7.76 -14.95
CA SER A 86 -3.46 -8.09 -16.03
C SER A 86 -2.07 -8.45 -15.48
N THR A 87 -1.55 -7.67 -14.53
CA THR A 87 -0.25 -7.93 -13.91
C THR A 87 -0.25 -9.20 -13.04
N LEU A 88 -1.37 -9.49 -12.38
CA LEU A 88 -1.56 -10.69 -11.57
C LEU A 88 -1.66 -11.95 -12.45
N ALA A 89 -2.41 -11.89 -13.55
CA ALA A 89 -2.46 -12.98 -14.54
C ALA A 89 -1.07 -13.25 -15.16
N TYR A 90 -0.31 -12.19 -15.46
CA TYR A 90 1.06 -12.33 -15.94
C TYR A 90 1.98 -12.95 -14.88
N ALA A 91 1.84 -12.57 -13.61
CA ALA A 91 2.59 -13.19 -12.52
C ALA A 91 2.31 -14.69 -12.40
N PHE A 92 1.04 -15.12 -12.54
CA PHE A 92 0.67 -16.54 -12.58
C PHE A 92 1.32 -17.27 -13.75
N PHE A 93 1.33 -16.66 -14.94
CA PHE A 93 2.01 -17.24 -16.11
C PHE A 93 3.52 -17.41 -15.89
N LEU A 94 4.17 -16.44 -15.24
CA LEU A 94 5.60 -16.49 -14.90
C LEU A 94 5.93 -17.54 -13.84
N PHE A 95 5.00 -17.77 -12.91
CA PHE A 95 5.16 -18.79 -11.87
C PHE A 95 5.30 -20.19 -12.49
N PHE A 96 4.53 -20.50 -13.53
CA PHE A 96 4.65 -21.78 -14.26
C PHE A 96 5.94 -21.90 -15.09
N LYS A 97 6.65 -20.80 -15.36
CA LYS A 97 7.94 -20.78 -16.07
C LYS A 97 9.16 -20.81 -15.14
N GLU A 98 8.97 -21.15 -13.86
CA GLU A 98 10.02 -21.25 -12.82
C GLU A 98 10.85 -19.97 -12.61
N SER A 99 10.39 -18.83 -13.12
CA SER A 99 11.08 -17.54 -12.96
C SER A 99 10.64 -16.87 -11.66
N PHE A 100 11.13 -17.38 -10.53
CA PHE A 100 10.73 -16.97 -9.18
C PHE A 100 10.97 -15.47 -8.92
N GLN A 101 12.13 -14.94 -9.34
CA GLN A 101 12.49 -13.53 -9.15
C GLN A 101 11.55 -12.57 -9.91
N ASN A 102 11.19 -12.93 -11.14
CA ASN A 102 10.28 -12.12 -11.95
C ASN A 102 8.84 -12.19 -11.42
N THR A 103 8.43 -13.36 -10.91
CA THR A 103 7.13 -13.55 -10.29
C THR A 103 6.96 -12.65 -9.06
N ILE A 104 7.96 -12.60 -8.17
CA ILE A 104 7.94 -11.72 -6.99
C ILE A 104 7.84 -10.25 -7.40
N SER A 105 8.59 -9.84 -8.42
CA SER A 105 8.58 -8.46 -8.92
C SER A 105 7.21 -8.06 -9.48
N CYS A 106 6.59 -8.93 -10.29
CA CYS A 106 5.23 -8.70 -10.80
C CYS A 106 4.18 -8.70 -9.69
N LEU A 107 4.33 -9.56 -8.68
CA LEU A 107 3.43 -9.62 -7.53
C LEU A 107 3.53 -8.34 -6.68
N ALA A 108 4.73 -7.79 -6.50
CA ALA A 108 4.92 -6.49 -5.84
C ALA A 108 4.25 -5.34 -6.60
N ILE A 109 4.38 -5.28 -7.94
CA ILE A 109 3.73 -4.27 -8.78
C ILE A 109 2.20 -4.40 -8.71
N SER A 110 1.68 -5.62 -8.72
CA SER A 110 0.26 -5.90 -8.58
C SER A 110 -0.26 -5.43 -7.21
N ALA A 111 0.47 -5.70 -6.13
CA ALA A 111 0.13 -5.25 -4.78
C ALA A 111 0.09 -3.71 -4.65
N ILE A 112 1.06 -3.00 -5.24
CA ILE A 112 1.07 -1.53 -5.27
C ILE A 112 -0.14 -1.00 -6.06
N SER A 113 -0.43 -1.59 -7.21
CA SER A 113 -1.56 -1.19 -8.06
C SER A 113 -2.91 -1.43 -7.37
N PHE A 114 -3.03 -2.54 -6.65
CA PHE A 114 -4.20 -2.87 -5.84
C PHE A 114 -4.38 -1.90 -4.66
N SER A 115 -3.29 -1.47 -4.02
CA SER A 115 -3.34 -0.42 -2.99
C SER A 115 -3.88 0.90 -3.55
N GLN A 116 -3.49 1.29 -4.77
CA GLN A 116 -4.05 2.48 -5.42
C GLN A 116 -5.56 2.34 -5.68
N PHE A 117 -6.02 1.18 -6.16
CA PHE A 117 -7.45 0.92 -6.34
C PHE A 117 -8.24 1.17 -5.05
N PHE A 118 -7.76 0.65 -3.92
CA PHE A 118 -8.41 0.89 -2.63
C PHE A 118 -8.44 2.37 -2.24
N ARG A 119 -7.34 3.10 -2.45
CA ARG A 119 -7.27 4.54 -2.19
C ARG A 119 -8.33 5.32 -2.96
N TYR A 120 -8.48 5.07 -4.28
CA TYR A 120 -9.49 5.75 -5.08
C TYR A 120 -10.91 5.37 -4.68
N ASN A 121 -11.14 4.09 -4.36
CA ASN A 121 -12.45 3.63 -3.89
C ASN A 121 -12.83 4.31 -2.55
N PHE A 122 -11.86 4.49 -1.67
CA PHE A 122 -12.04 5.20 -0.40
C PHE A 122 -12.35 6.68 -0.63
N TRP A 123 -11.65 7.37 -1.53
CA TRP A 123 -11.95 8.76 -1.88
C TRP A 123 -13.37 8.94 -2.47
N ILE A 124 -13.80 8.03 -3.35
CA ILE A 124 -15.17 8.05 -3.87
C ILE A 124 -16.19 7.88 -2.73
N PHE A 125 -15.89 7.01 -1.75
CA PHE A 125 -16.76 6.82 -0.59
C PHE A 125 -16.83 8.07 0.29
N GLN A 126 -15.70 8.72 0.59
CA GLN A 126 -15.66 9.94 1.38
C GLN A 126 -16.48 11.06 0.74
N ILE A 127 -16.38 11.23 -0.59
CA ILE A 127 -17.16 12.23 -1.33
C ILE A 127 -18.66 11.89 -1.29
N LYS A 128 -19.02 10.61 -1.46
CA LYS A 128 -20.43 10.17 -1.43
C LYS A 128 -21.09 10.31 -0.06
N LYS A 129 -20.36 10.01 1.01
CA LYS A 129 -20.86 10.09 2.39
C LYS A 129 -20.84 11.52 2.95
N ARG A 130 -20.21 12.47 2.25
CA ARG A 130 -20.07 13.88 2.69
C ARG A 130 -19.59 13.99 4.15
N LYS A 131 -18.66 13.12 4.56
CA LYS A 131 -18.06 13.11 5.92
C LYS A 131 -16.55 12.98 5.83
N LEU A 132 -15.83 14.02 6.22
CA LEU A 132 -14.37 13.98 6.43
C LEU A 132 -14.10 13.37 7.81
N GLY A 133 -14.12 12.03 7.88
CA GLY A 133 -13.88 11.33 9.15
C GLY A 133 -14.40 9.89 9.23
N CYS A 134 -14.93 9.31 8.14
CA CYS A 134 -15.35 7.91 8.18
C CYS A 134 -14.15 7.00 8.48
N THR A 135 -14.31 6.15 9.49
CA THR A 135 -13.33 5.14 9.90
C THR A 135 -13.19 4.07 8.81
N PHE A 136 -11.98 3.56 8.58
CA PHE A 136 -11.74 2.49 7.59
C PHE A 136 -12.66 1.26 7.78
N GLN A 137 -13.00 0.97 9.05
CA GLN A 137 -13.92 -0.10 9.43
C GLN A 137 -15.34 0.11 8.87
N GLU A 138 -15.90 1.32 8.95
CA GLU A 138 -17.24 1.63 8.41
C GLU A 138 -17.29 1.49 6.88
N TRP A 139 -16.19 1.85 6.21
CA TRP A 139 -16.07 1.69 4.77
C TRP A 139 -16.02 0.20 4.38
N TRP A 140 -15.25 -0.61 5.09
CA TRP A 140 -15.10 -2.04 4.84
C TRP A 140 -16.43 -2.80 5.03
N GLU A 141 -17.16 -2.51 6.11
CA GLU A 141 -18.48 -3.09 6.36
C GLU A 141 -19.47 -2.73 5.23
N HIS A 142 -19.48 -1.48 4.79
CA HIS A 142 -20.35 -1.05 3.69
C HIS A 142 -19.91 -1.62 2.33
N PHE A 143 -18.61 -1.84 2.13
CA PHE A 143 -18.09 -2.46 0.91
C PHE A 143 -18.55 -3.92 0.81
N ILE A 144 -18.35 -4.70 1.87
CA ILE A 144 -18.76 -6.11 1.94
C ILE A 144 -20.29 -6.25 1.81
N LYS A 145 -21.06 -5.42 2.51
CA LYS A 145 -22.53 -5.49 2.51
C LYS A 145 -23.17 -5.08 1.18
N ARG A 146 -22.42 -4.42 0.28
CA ARG A 146 -22.86 -4.10 -1.09
C ARG A 146 -22.57 -5.24 -2.07
N THR A 147 -21.61 -6.10 -1.75
CA THR A 147 -21.20 -7.24 -2.59
C THR A 147 -21.86 -8.57 -2.19
N SER A 148 -22.54 -8.60 -1.04
CA SER A 148 -23.47 -9.67 -0.61
C SER A 148 -24.89 -9.37 -1.03
#